data_AF-A0A3L7W9C2-F1
#
_entry.id   AF-A0A3L7W9C2-F1
#
_cell.length_a   1.000
_cell.length_b   1.000
_cell.length_c   1.000
_cell.angle_alpha   90.00
_cell.angle_beta   90.00
_cell.angle_gamma   90.00
#
_symmetry.space_group_name_H-M   'P 1'
#
loop_
_entity.id
_entity.type
_entity.pdbx_description
1 polymer ?
#
loop_
_entity_poly.entity_id
_entity_poly.type
_entity_poly.pdbx_seq_one_letter_code
_entity_poly.pdbx_strand_id
1 'polypeptide(L)' 'TGIRYWNAGGELAARALSPGILLFAHGLQMAITERKQVFDFLRGNESYKYEVGATDVDVLMITVPAA' A
#
# COMPACT_ATOMS: atom_id res chain seq x y z
N THR A 1 -10.23 -1.27 12.16
CA THR A 1 -9.00 -2.06 11.89
C THR A 1 -8.73 -2.03 10.40
N GLY A 2 -7.45 -2.16 9.98
CA GLY A 2 -7.03 -2.02 8.58
C GLY A 2 -5.90 -2.97 8.20
N ILE A 3 -5.63 -3.10 6.89
CA ILE A 3 -4.49 -3.84 6.32
C ILE A 3 -3.49 -2.84 5.76
N ARG A 4 -2.19 -3.07 5.96
CA ARG A 4 -1.10 -2.26 5.40
C ARG A 4 -0.32 -3.04 4.37
N TYR A 5 -0.08 -2.41 3.22
CA TYR A 5 0.77 -2.93 2.17
C TYR A 5 2.21 -2.40 2.36
N TRP A 6 3.00 -3.12 3.15
CA TRP A 6 4.32 -2.64 3.60
C TRP A 6 5.48 -3.02 2.69
N ASN A 7 5.74 -4.31 2.55
CA ASN A 7 6.82 -4.80 1.71
C ASN A 7 6.25 -5.78 0.70
N ALA A 8 6.70 -5.63 -0.54
CA ALA A 8 6.45 -6.54 -1.63
C ALA A 8 7.76 -6.85 -2.34
N GLY A 9 8.00 -8.12 -2.59
CA GLY A 9 9.11 -8.61 -3.40
C GLY A 9 8.57 -9.38 -4.59
N GLY A 10 9.38 -9.48 -5.64
CA GLY A 10 9.03 -10.27 -6.81
C GLY A 10 10.25 -10.62 -7.63
N GLU A 11 10.13 -11.70 -8.39
CA GLU A 11 11.17 -12.12 -9.33
C GLU A 11 11.32 -11.10 -10.47
N LEU A 12 12.55 -10.67 -10.74
CA LEU A 12 12.82 -9.67 -11.77
C LEU A 12 12.38 -10.14 -13.17
N ALA A 13 12.55 -11.44 -13.44
CA ALA A 13 12.12 -12.07 -14.70
C ALA A 13 10.59 -11.97 -14.91
N ALA A 14 9.82 -11.85 -13.84
CA ALA A 14 8.36 -11.74 -13.90
C ALA A 14 7.86 -10.29 -13.97
N ARG A 15 8.73 -9.28 -14.07
CA ARG A 15 8.36 -7.87 -14.02
C ARG A 15 7.29 -7.48 -15.06
N ALA A 16 7.32 -8.09 -16.24
CA ALA A 16 6.33 -7.85 -17.30
C ALA A 16 4.89 -8.28 -16.92
N LEU A 17 4.74 -9.13 -15.91
CA LEU A 17 3.44 -9.56 -15.38
C LEU A 17 2.91 -8.64 -14.26
N SER A 18 3.65 -7.59 -13.90
CA SER A 18 3.26 -6.63 -12.86
C SER A 18 2.90 -7.27 -11.51
N PRO A 19 3.75 -8.14 -10.93
CA PRO A 19 3.43 -8.88 -9.71
C PRO A 19 3.09 -7.99 -8.50
N GLY A 20 3.66 -6.77 -8.45
CA GLY A 20 3.31 -5.79 -7.41
C GLY A 20 1.85 -5.31 -7.50
N ILE A 21 1.32 -5.15 -8.72
CA ILE A 21 -0.09 -4.78 -8.93
C ILE A 21 -0.99 -5.92 -8.48
N LEU A 22 -0.68 -7.15 -8.89
CA LEU A 22 -1.43 -8.34 -8.50
C LEU A 22 -1.45 -8.51 -6.97
N LEU A 23 -0.32 -8.29 -6.31
CA LEU A 23 -0.20 -8.44 -4.86
C LEU A 23 -1.05 -7.42 -4.09
N PHE A 24 -1.01 -6.13 -4.45
CA PHE A 24 -1.87 -5.16 -3.76
C PHE A 24 -3.35 -5.41 -4.08
N ALA A 25 -3.69 -5.80 -5.32
CA ALA A 25 -5.07 -6.09 -5.69
C ALA A 25 -5.64 -7.23 -4.83
N HIS A 26 -4.84 -8.27 -4.58
CA HIS A 26 -5.22 -9.34 -3.67
C HIS A 26 -5.37 -8.86 -2.22
N GLY A 27 -4.45 -8.01 -1.74
CA GLY A 27 -4.55 -7.40 -0.42
C GLY A 27 -5.81 -6.53 -0.25
N LEU A 28 -6.18 -5.78 -1.29
CA LEU A 28 -7.40 -4.96 -1.31
C LEU A 28 -8.65 -5.84 -1.27
N GLN A 29 -8.69 -6.92 -2.05
CA GLN A 29 -9.78 -7.90 -2.00
C GLN A 29 -9.91 -8.54 -0.62
N MET A 30 -8.80 -8.86 0.03
CA MET A 30 -8.77 -9.37 1.40
C MET A 30 -9.34 -8.35 2.39
N ALA A 31 -8.94 -7.07 2.28
CA ALA A 31 -9.46 -6.00 3.14
C ALA A 31 -10.99 -5.85 3.01
N ILE A 32 -11.50 -5.91 1.79
CA ILE A 32 -12.95 -5.86 1.51
C ILE A 32 -13.65 -7.08 2.11
N THR A 33 -13.14 -8.28 1.85
CA THR A 33 -13.72 -9.55 2.33
C THR A 33 -13.78 -9.60 3.86
N GLU A 34 -12.73 -9.15 4.52
CA GLU A 34 -12.64 -9.06 5.97
C GLU A 34 -13.31 -7.80 6.56
N ARG A 35 -14.03 -7.04 5.74
CA ARG A 35 -14.75 -5.80 6.12
C ARG A 35 -13.88 -4.78 6.83
N LYS A 36 -12.59 -4.71 6.47
CA LYS A 36 -11.70 -3.65 6.94
C LYS A 36 -12.17 -2.32 6.38
N GLN A 37 -11.98 -1.27 7.17
CA GLN A 37 -12.37 0.09 6.79
C GLN A 37 -11.27 0.81 6.00
N VAL A 38 -10.03 0.34 6.09
CA VAL A 38 -8.86 0.98 5.50
C VAL A 38 -7.93 -0.07 4.91
N PHE A 39 -7.52 0.16 3.66
CA PHE A 39 -6.35 -0.44 3.05
C PHE A 39 -5.31 0.65 2.86
N ASP A 40 -4.17 0.51 3.54
CA ASP A 40 -3.15 1.54 3.66
C ASP A 40 -1.95 1.19 2.75
N PHE A 41 -1.80 1.97 1.68
CA PHE A 41 -0.71 1.89 0.70
C PHE A 41 0.62 2.47 1.20
N LEU A 42 0.65 2.95 2.45
CA LEU A 42 1.75 3.65 3.07
C LEU A 42 2.15 4.91 2.29
N ARG A 43 3.43 5.03 1.94
CA ARG A 43 4.02 6.21 1.32
C ARG A 43 4.15 6.02 -0.19
N GLY A 44 4.29 7.13 -0.90
CA GLY A 44 4.51 7.16 -2.35
C GLY A 44 3.25 7.58 -3.10
N ASN A 45 3.46 8.18 -4.26
CA ASN A 45 2.46 8.83 -5.11
C ASN A 45 2.25 8.09 -6.44
N GLU A 46 2.42 6.77 -6.45
CA GLU A 46 2.23 5.95 -7.65
C GLU A 46 0.76 5.99 -8.12
N SER A 47 0.54 6.25 -9.42
CA SER A 47 -0.80 6.52 -9.99
C SER A 47 -1.82 5.41 -9.70
N TYR A 48 -1.38 4.15 -9.74
CA TYR A 48 -2.24 2.99 -9.54
C TYR A 48 -2.95 2.98 -8.18
N LYS A 49 -2.42 3.68 -7.16
CA LYS A 49 -3.05 3.82 -5.84
C LYS A 49 -4.33 4.65 -5.95
N TYR A 50 -4.25 5.76 -6.67
CA TYR A 50 -5.37 6.68 -6.87
C TYR A 50 -6.40 6.12 -7.85
N GLU A 51 -5.98 5.30 -8.80
CA GLU A 51 -6.88 4.57 -9.73
C GLU A 51 -7.88 3.66 -8.99
N VAL A 52 -7.56 3.23 -7.75
CA VAL A 52 -8.44 2.45 -6.89
C VAL A 52 -9.01 3.25 -5.71
N GLY A 53 -8.97 4.57 -5.78
CA GLY A 53 -9.60 5.47 -4.81
C GLY A 53 -8.78 5.80 -3.57
N ALA A 54 -7.45 5.60 -3.59
CA ALA A 54 -6.61 6.08 -2.50
C ALA A 54 -6.68 7.61 -2.38
N THR A 55 -6.61 8.08 -1.15
CA THR A 55 -6.55 9.51 -0.80
C THR A 55 -5.30 9.77 0.01
N ASP A 56 -4.67 10.92 -0.20
CA ASP A 56 -3.50 11.31 0.57
C ASP A 56 -3.83 11.47 2.06
N VAL A 57 -2.85 11.17 2.91
CA VAL A 57 -2.89 11.39 4.35
C VAL A 57 -1.58 12.03 4.79
N ASP A 58 -1.63 12.87 5.82
CA ASP A 58 -0.43 13.55 6.33
C ASP A 58 0.56 12.54 6.93
N VAL A 59 1.79 12.55 6.42
CA VAL A 59 2.91 11.78 6.97
C VAL A 59 3.80 12.72 7.76
N LEU A 60 3.71 12.63 9.10
CA LEU A 60 4.44 13.50 10.01
C LEU A 60 5.83 12.91 10.33
N MET A 61 6.83 13.80 10.44
CA MET A 61 8.15 13.49 10.99
C MET A 61 8.28 14.19 12.34
N ILE A 62 8.66 13.43 13.37
CA ILE A 62 8.89 13.97 14.71
C ILE A 62 10.40 13.94 14.97
N THR A 63 10.96 15.08 15.39
CA THR A 63 12.34 15.20 15.83
C THR A 63 12.36 15.28 17.36
N VAL A 64 13.12 14.40 18.00
CA VAL A 64 13.34 14.43 19.45
C VAL A 64 14.70 15.10 19.70
N PRO A 65 14.79 16.14 20.54
CA PRO A 65 16.07 16.76 20.88
C PRO A 65 17.01 15.76 21.56
N ALA A 66 18.32 15.90 21.33
CA ALA A 66 19.31 15.24 22.16
C ALA A 66 19.23 15.79 23.60
N ALA A 67 19.47 14.92 24.58
CA ALA A 67 19.53 15.29 26.00
C ALA A 67 20.68 16.25 26.31
#